data_AF-A0A8H3CIC1-F1
#
_entry.id   AF-A0A8H3CIC1-F1
#
_cell.length_a   1.000
_cell.length_b   1.000
_cell.length_c   1.000
_cell.angle_alpha   90.00
_cell.angle_beta   90.00
_cell.angle_gamma   90.00
#
_symmetry.space_group_name_H-M   'P 1'
#
loop_
_entity.id
_entity.type
_entity.pdbx_description
1 polymer ?
#
loop_
_entity_poly.entity_id
_entity_poly.type
_entity_poly.pdbx_seq_one_letter_code
_entity_poly.pdbx_strand_id
1 'polypeptide(L)'
;MDGNVAQHEEFMPKFEEWAKLCKKIAANEAEYNATEFLDLLRASTDVLYPHFVDEVSTLESSILEKHFTEAELRDIENLIEKKVQEQSSIWNAPLIIVNTDLSFNPWFPAIPAPAMFILRHVVMNCMGDLWKYGQCDKYMRLKDEFKSMYDSN
;
A
#
# COMPACT_ATOMS: atom_id res chain seq x y z
N MET A 1 13.00 -7.72 17.61
CA MET A 1 12.38 -8.47 16.49
C MET A 1 11.16 -9.26 16.96
N ASP A 2 11.20 -9.94 18.13
CA ASP A 2 10.04 -10.68 18.65
C ASP A 2 8.75 -9.85 18.77
N GLY A 3 8.86 -8.56 19.13
CA GLY A 3 7.73 -7.62 19.11
C GLY A 3 7.14 -7.41 17.71
N ASN A 4 7.99 -7.14 16.71
CA ASN A 4 7.55 -6.92 15.32
C ASN A 4 6.87 -8.17 14.75
N VAL A 5 7.41 -9.37 15.02
CA VAL A 5 6.83 -10.64 14.56
C VAL A 5 5.48 -10.88 15.24
N ALA A 6 5.39 -10.70 16.56
CA ALA A 6 4.14 -10.86 17.28
C ALA A 6 3.05 -9.87 16.81
N GLN A 7 3.42 -8.61 16.56
CA GLN A 7 2.51 -7.61 15.99
C GLN A 7 2.04 -8.02 14.57
N HIS A 8 2.94 -8.58 13.76
CA HIS A 8 2.59 -9.08 12.42
C HIS A 8 1.58 -10.23 12.47
N GLU A 9 1.79 -11.18 13.39
CA GLU A 9 0.86 -12.29 13.65
C GLU A 9 -0.48 -11.82 14.21
N GLU A 10 -0.53 -10.65 14.86
CA GLU A 10 -1.75 -10.09 15.43
C GLU A 10 -2.64 -9.40 14.39
N PHE A 11 -2.08 -8.57 13.50
CA PHE A 11 -2.90 -7.81 12.54
C PHE A 11 -3.34 -8.66 11.34
N MET A 12 -2.52 -9.61 10.89
CA MET A 12 -2.77 -10.37 9.66
C MET A 12 -4.08 -11.18 9.68
N PRO A 13 -4.39 -11.96 10.74
CA PRO A 13 -5.66 -12.70 10.81
C PRO A 13 -6.89 -11.79 10.74
N LYS A 14 -6.82 -10.61 11.37
CA LYS A 14 -7.92 -9.62 11.35
C LYS A 14 -8.10 -9.03 9.95
N PHE A 15 -6.99 -8.76 9.26
CA PHE A 15 -7.04 -8.31 7.87
C PHE A 15 -7.62 -9.38 6.94
N GLU A 16 -7.32 -10.66 7.18
CA GLU A 16 -7.94 -11.77 6.44
C GLU A 16 -9.44 -11.88 6.68
N GLU A 17 -9.92 -11.62 7.90
CA GLU A 17 -11.37 -11.58 8.20
C GLU A 17 -12.07 -10.47 7.42
N TRP A 18 -11.49 -9.27 7.39
CA TRP A 18 -11.99 -8.18 6.57
C TRP A 18 -11.98 -8.54 5.07
N ALA A 19 -10.89 -9.15 4.58
CA ALA A 19 -10.80 -9.59 3.18
C ALA A 19 -11.84 -10.68 2.84
N LYS A 20 -12.16 -11.57 3.78
CA LYS A 20 -13.23 -12.57 3.63
C LYS A 20 -14.60 -11.90 3.52
N LEU A 21 -14.89 -10.88 4.35
CA LEU A 21 -16.13 -10.10 4.24
C LEU A 21 -16.22 -9.43 2.86
N CYS A 22 -15.15 -8.76 2.40
CA CYS A 22 -15.11 -8.14 1.07
C CYS A 22 -15.44 -9.12 -0.05
N LYS A 23 -14.90 -10.35 0.02
CA LYS A 23 -15.20 -11.40 -0.96
C LYS A 23 -16.67 -11.83 -0.94
N LYS A 24 -17.26 -12.00 0.25
CA LYS A 24 -18.69 -12.33 0.39
C LYS A 24 -19.59 -11.24 -0.16
N ILE A 25 -19.29 -9.97 0.13
CA ILE A 25 -20.03 -8.83 -0.41
C ILE A 25 -19.94 -8.81 -1.94
N ALA A 26 -18.73 -8.97 -2.50
CA ALA A 26 -18.53 -9.00 -3.95
C ALA A 26 -19.25 -10.18 -4.63
N ALA A 27 -19.40 -11.30 -3.93
CA ALA A 27 -20.15 -12.47 -4.39
C ALA A 27 -21.67 -12.36 -4.17
N ASN A 28 -22.17 -11.27 -3.58
CA ASN A 28 -23.56 -11.09 -3.13
C ASN A 28 -24.02 -12.13 -2.09
N GLU A 29 -23.09 -12.70 -1.33
CA GLU A 29 -23.34 -13.64 -0.24
C GLU A 29 -23.52 -12.94 1.13
N ALA A 30 -23.23 -11.64 1.19
CA ALA A 30 -23.44 -10.78 2.35
C ALA A 30 -23.90 -9.39 1.87
N GLU A 31 -24.78 -8.75 2.64
CA GLU A 31 -25.18 -7.36 2.39
C GLU A 31 -24.10 -6.41 2.92
N TYR A 32 -23.84 -5.33 2.19
CA TYR A 32 -22.89 -4.31 2.64
C TYR A 32 -23.45 -3.56 3.86
N ASN A 33 -22.74 -3.66 4.98
CA ASN A 33 -22.97 -2.85 6.17
C ASN A 33 -21.72 -1.99 6.44
N ALA A 34 -21.87 -0.67 6.40
CA ALA A 34 -20.73 0.25 6.57
C ALA A 34 -20.08 0.14 7.96
N THR A 35 -20.87 -0.09 9.01
CA THR A 35 -20.37 -0.23 10.38
C THR A 35 -19.52 -1.49 10.52
N GLU A 36 -20.06 -2.65 10.14
CA GLU A 36 -19.34 -3.93 10.19
C GLU A 36 -18.05 -3.88 9.34
N PHE A 37 -18.14 -3.31 8.14
CA PHE A 37 -17.01 -3.17 7.25
C PHE A 37 -15.89 -2.33 7.87
N LEU A 38 -16.23 -1.18 8.46
CA LEU A 38 -15.26 -0.27 9.07
C LEU A 38 -14.70 -0.84 10.37
N ASP A 39 -15.51 -1.52 11.18
CA ASP A 39 -15.08 -2.11 12.44
C ASP A 39 -14.06 -3.24 12.20
N LEU A 40 -14.31 -4.12 11.21
CA LEU A 40 -13.35 -5.16 10.84
C LEU A 40 -12.07 -4.61 10.22
N LEU A 41 -12.18 -3.56 9.40
CA LEU A 41 -10.99 -2.90 8.85
C LEU A 41 -10.14 -2.30 9.97
N ARG A 42 -10.78 -1.55 10.88
CA ARG A 42 -10.12 -0.90 12.03
C ARG A 42 -9.47 -1.89 12.97
N ALA A 43 -10.12 -3.01 13.23
CA ALA A 43 -9.55 -4.07 14.06
C ALA A 43 -8.15 -4.51 13.57
N SER A 44 -7.91 -4.49 12.26
CA SER A 44 -6.58 -4.73 11.68
C SER A 44 -5.71 -3.47 11.67
N THR A 45 -6.23 -2.32 11.20
CA THR A 45 -5.39 -1.14 10.96
C THR A 45 -4.89 -0.48 12.24
N ASP A 46 -5.65 -0.59 13.34
CA ASP A 46 -5.27 -0.03 14.64
C ASP A 46 -4.04 -0.76 15.23
N VAL A 47 -3.81 -2.02 14.85
CA VAL A 47 -2.60 -2.79 15.21
C VAL A 47 -1.49 -2.61 14.16
N LEU A 48 -1.87 -2.51 12.88
CA LEU A 48 -0.94 -2.34 11.77
C LEU A 48 -0.16 -1.02 11.85
N TYR A 49 -0.80 0.08 12.24
CA TYR A 49 -0.12 1.38 12.30
C TYR A 49 1.04 1.39 13.33
N PRO A 50 0.83 0.99 14.60
CA PRO A 50 1.92 0.84 15.55
C PRO A 50 3.02 -0.10 15.06
N HIS A 51 2.65 -1.23 14.43
CA HIS A 51 3.62 -2.16 13.84
C HIS A 51 4.56 -1.47 12.84
N PHE A 52 4.02 -0.70 11.89
CA PHE A 52 4.86 0.03 10.94
C PHE A 52 5.76 1.07 11.62
N VAL A 53 5.23 1.81 12.60
CA VAL A 53 6.01 2.81 13.34
C VAL A 53 7.18 2.16 14.08
N ASP A 54 6.94 1.05 14.76
CA ASP A 54 7.97 0.32 15.51
C ASP A 54 9.00 -0.31 14.57
N GLU A 55 8.54 -0.84 13.42
CA GLU A 55 9.39 -1.52 12.44
C GLU A 55 10.38 -0.58 11.74
N VAL A 56 10.01 0.67 11.44
CA VAL A 56 10.89 1.64 10.74
C VAL A 56 12.26 1.75 11.40
N SER A 57 12.30 1.85 12.73
CA SER A 57 13.56 1.96 13.48
C SER A 57 14.46 0.72 13.38
N THR A 58 13.87 -0.44 13.07
CA THR A 58 14.60 -1.70 12.92
C THR A 58 15.17 -1.89 11.52
N LEU A 59 14.66 -1.16 10.54
CA LEU A 59 15.08 -1.20 9.14
C LEU A 59 16.03 -0.05 8.75
N GLU A 60 16.46 0.76 9.73
CA GLU A 60 17.46 1.79 9.46
C GLU A 60 18.76 1.18 8.91
N SER A 61 19.36 1.84 7.92
CA SER A 61 20.62 1.37 7.30
C SER A 61 21.71 1.10 8.34
N SER A 62 21.81 1.94 9.36
CA SER A 62 22.79 1.80 10.45
C SER A 62 22.60 0.54 11.30
N ILE A 63 21.39 -0.01 11.35
CA ILE A 63 21.07 -1.27 12.03
C ILE A 63 21.31 -2.43 11.07
N LEU A 64 20.82 -2.33 9.83
CA LEU A 64 20.99 -3.38 8.82
C LEU A 64 22.46 -3.69 8.55
N GLU A 65 23.31 -2.67 8.39
CA GLU A 65 24.75 -2.82 8.15
C GLU A 65 25.51 -3.49 9.31
N LYS A 66 24.94 -3.55 10.53
CA LYS A 66 25.54 -4.29 11.66
C LYS A 66 25.29 -5.79 11.57
N HIS A 67 24.26 -6.21 10.84
CA HIS A 67 23.76 -7.58 10.82
C HIS A 67 23.88 -8.25 9.46
N PHE A 68 24.02 -7.47 8.39
CA PHE A 68 24.12 -7.95 7.01
C PHE A 68 25.26 -7.27 6.28
N THR A 69 25.93 -8.03 5.43
CA THR A 69 26.85 -7.49 4.43
C THR A 69 26.08 -6.81 3.30
N GLU A 70 26.74 -5.91 2.56
CA GLU A 70 26.15 -5.28 1.37
C GLU A 70 25.68 -6.33 0.35
N ALA A 71 26.43 -7.42 0.18
CA ALA A 71 26.07 -8.50 -0.74
C ALA A 71 24.76 -9.18 -0.31
N GLU A 72 24.60 -9.49 0.98
CA GLU A 72 23.36 -10.07 1.51
C GLU A 72 22.16 -9.12 1.37
N LEU A 73 22.37 -7.82 1.60
CA LEU A 73 21.32 -6.82 1.40
C LEU A 73 20.89 -6.71 -0.07
N ARG A 74 21.83 -6.77 -1.01
CA ARG A 74 21.54 -6.83 -2.45
C ARG A 74 20.79 -8.10 -2.83
N ASP A 75 21.14 -9.24 -2.25
CA ASP A 75 20.43 -10.50 -2.49
C ASP A 75 18.99 -10.42 -1.96
N ILE A 76 18.77 -9.82 -0.79
CA ILE A 76 17.43 -9.55 -0.25
C ILE A 76 16.65 -8.61 -1.16
N GLU A 77 17.26 -7.51 -1.63
CA GLU A 77 16.64 -6.56 -2.55
C GLU A 77 16.18 -7.26 -3.85
N ASN A 78 17.04 -8.09 -4.44
CA ASN A 78 16.70 -8.87 -5.65
C ASN A 78 15.54 -9.84 -5.41
N LEU A 79 15.46 -10.47 -4.23
CA LEU A 79 14.36 -11.36 -3.86
C LEU A 79 13.04 -10.58 -3.71
N ILE A 80 13.08 -9.41 -3.07
CA ILE A 80 11.93 -8.52 -2.94
C ILE A 80 11.48 -8.02 -4.32
N GLU A 81 12.41 -7.56 -5.15
CA GLU A 81 12.11 -7.09 -6.51
C GLU A 81 11.41 -8.18 -7.31
N LYS A 82 11.96 -9.41 -7.31
CA LYS A 82 11.35 -10.55 -8.00
C LYS A 82 9.93 -10.82 -7.50
N LYS A 83 9.71 -10.79 -6.18
CA LYS A 83 8.38 -10.99 -5.60
C LYS A 83 7.41 -9.88 -5.97
N VAL A 84 7.85 -8.62 -5.93
CA VAL A 84 7.05 -7.48 -6.38
C VAL A 84 6.70 -7.61 -7.85
N GLN A 85 7.65 -8.00 -8.71
CA GLN A 85 7.41 -8.22 -10.15
C GLN A 85 6.40 -9.37 -10.38
N GLU A 86 6.52 -10.49 -9.66
CA GLU A 86 5.60 -11.63 -9.74
C GLU A 86 4.15 -11.25 -9.35
N GLN A 87 3.99 -10.32 -8.41
CA GLN A 87 2.69 -9.88 -7.91
C GLN A 87 2.17 -8.61 -8.59
N SER A 88 3.02 -7.93 -9.38
CA SER A 88 2.67 -6.69 -10.05
C SER A 88 1.74 -6.94 -11.23
N SER A 89 0.69 -6.14 -11.30
CA SER A 89 -0.26 -6.14 -12.40
C SER A 89 -0.60 -4.71 -12.78
N ILE A 90 -0.72 -4.45 -14.08
CA ILE A 90 -1.17 -3.13 -14.57
C ILE A 90 -2.56 -2.76 -14.01
N TRP A 91 -3.36 -3.76 -13.60
CA TRP A 91 -4.67 -3.57 -13.00
C TRP A 91 -4.62 -3.14 -11.53
N ASN A 92 -3.54 -3.47 -10.82
CA ASN A 92 -3.33 -3.08 -9.41
C ASN A 92 -2.46 -1.81 -9.29
N ALA A 93 -1.69 -1.49 -10.34
CA ALA A 93 -0.84 -0.30 -10.41
C ALA A 93 -1.55 1.04 -10.11
N PRO A 94 -2.86 1.26 -10.43
CA PRO A 94 -3.52 2.51 -10.07
C PRO A 94 -3.50 2.81 -8.57
N LEU A 95 -3.48 1.78 -7.70
CA LEU A 95 -3.41 1.95 -6.25
C LEU A 95 -2.14 2.73 -5.85
N ILE A 96 -1.03 2.48 -6.55
CA ILE A 96 0.23 3.20 -6.33
C ILE A 96 0.07 4.65 -6.83
N ILE A 97 -0.47 4.84 -8.04
CA ILE A 97 -0.62 6.16 -8.67
C ILE A 97 -1.45 7.10 -7.81
N VAL A 98 -2.60 6.64 -7.29
CA VAL A 98 -3.54 7.51 -6.57
C VAL A 98 -3.16 7.74 -5.11
N ASN A 99 -2.10 7.12 -4.61
CA ASN A 99 -1.60 7.33 -3.24
C ASN A 99 -0.14 7.84 -3.21
N THR A 100 0.45 8.13 -4.37
CA THR A 100 1.80 8.68 -4.46
C THR A 100 1.72 10.16 -4.82
N ASP A 101 2.23 11.04 -3.95
CA ASP A 101 2.43 12.45 -4.27
C ASP A 101 3.83 12.67 -4.87
N LEU A 102 3.87 13.10 -6.13
CA LEU A 102 5.11 13.41 -6.84
C LEU A 102 5.89 14.59 -6.22
N SER A 103 5.24 15.44 -5.41
CA SER A 103 5.93 16.56 -4.75
C SER A 103 6.97 16.06 -3.74
N PHE A 104 6.70 14.92 -3.08
CA PHE A 104 7.60 14.29 -2.12
C PHE A 104 8.47 13.21 -2.76
N ASN A 105 7.94 12.44 -3.71
CA ASN A 105 8.64 11.31 -4.33
C ASN A 105 8.67 11.42 -5.87
N PRO A 106 9.42 12.38 -6.45
CA PRO A 106 9.40 12.65 -7.88
C PRO A 106 9.96 11.51 -8.75
N TRP A 107 10.74 10.62 -8.14
CA TRP A 107 11.38 9.47 -8.80
C TRP A 107 10.50 8.20 -8.78
N PHE A 108 9.40 8.17 -8.02
CA PHE A 108 8.56 7.00 -7.84
C PHE A 108 7.13 7.23 -8.37
N PRO A 109 6.49 6.23 -9.00
CA PRO A 109 7.03 4.91 -9.34
C PRO A 109 7.84 4.95 -10.63
N ALA A 110 8.87 4.12 -10.73
CA ALA A 110 9.75 4.02 -11.89
C ALA A 110 9.10 3.25 -13.05
N ILE A 111 7.88 3.64 -13.44
CA ILE A 111 7.10 2.98 -14.50
C ILE A 111 7.45 3.61 -15.86
N PRO A 112 7.80 2.81 -16.88
CA PRO A 112 8.08 3.31 -18.22
C PRO A 112 6.93 4.15 -18.80
N ALA A 113 7.26 5.23 -19.51
CA ALA A 113 6.27 6.16 -20.05
C ALA A 113 5.14 5.51 -20.89
N PRO A 114 5.40 4.50 -21.75
CA PRO A 114 4.33 3.80 -22.47
C PRO A 114 3.36 3.05 -21.54
N ALA A 115 3.88 2.41 -20.49
CA ALA A 115 3.05 1.73 -19.49
C ALA A 115 2.23 2.75 -18.67
N MET A 116 2.83 3.88 -18.30
CA MET A 116 2.11 5.00 -17.65
C MET A 116 0.98 5.56 -18.52
N PHE A 117 1.17 5.62 -19.84
CA PHE A 117 0.12 6.05 -20.76
C PHE A 117 -1.07 5.08 -20.73
N ILE A 118 -0.82 3.77 -20.89
CA ILE A 118 -1.85 2.74 -20.83
C ILE A 118 -2.58 2.78 -19.48
N LEU A 119 -1.83 2.89 -18.39
CA LEU A 119 -2.37 2.95 -17.03
C LEU A 119 -3.36 4.12 -16.87
N ARG A 120 -2.95 5.34 -17.23
CA ARG A 120 -3.75 6.57 -17.05
C ARG A 120 -4.96 6.68 -17.96
N HIS A 121 -4.86 6.15 -19.18
CA HIS A 121 -5.84 6.41 -20.22
C HIS A 121 -6.72 5.21 -20.55
N VAL A 122 -6.31 4.01 -20.16
CA VAL A 122 -7.10 2.77 -20.36
C VAL A 122 -7.54 2.24 -19.01
N VAL A 123 -6.62 1.74 -18.20
CA VAL A 123 -6.94 1.02 -16.96
C VAL A 123 -7.71 1.91 -15.97
N MET A 124 -7.19 3.11 -15.71
CA MET A 124 -7.82 4.03 -14.76
C MET A 124 -9.17 4.55 -15.24
N ASN A 125 -9.43 4.57 -16.55
CA ASN A 125 -10.74 4.94 -17.07
C ASN A 125 -11.73 3.76 -16.96
N CYS A 126 -11.28 2.51 -17.16
CA CYS A 126 -12.12 1.32 -16.98
C CYS A 126 -12.57 1.11 -15.53
N MET A 127 -11.75 1.54 -14.56
CA MET A 127 -11.98 1.37 -13.13
C MET A 127 -12.21 2.72 -12.42
N GLY A 128 -12.65 3.75 -13.15
CA GLY A 128 -12.65 5.15 -12.71
C GLY A 128 -13.30 5.41 -11.34
N ASP A 129 -14.40 4.72 -11.05
CA ASP A 129 -15.16 4.91 -9.80
C ASP A 129 -14.40 4.46 -8.54
N LEU A 130 -13.43 3.55 -8.67
CA LEU A 130 -12.60 3.08 -7.56
C LEU A 130 -11.56 4.13 -7.15
N TRP A 131 -11.04 4.89 -8.13
CA TRP A 131 -9.89 5.76 -7.95
C TRP A 131 -10.24 7.12 -7.35
N LYS A 132 -11.53 7.47 -7.28
CA LYS A 132 -11.98 8.74 -6.71
C LYS A 132 -11.60 8.89 -5.23
N TYR A 133 -11.40 7.79 -4.52
CA TYR A 133 -11.04 7.78 -3.10
C TYR A 133 -9.53 7.89 -2.81
N GLY A 134 -8.67 7.84 -3.84
CA GLY A 134 -7.23 8.05 -3.63
C GLY A 134 -6.88 9.48 -3.24
N GLN A 135 -5.72 9.68 -2.62
CA GLN A 135 -5.24 11.00 -2.19
C GLN A 135 -4.79 11.88 -3.35
N CYS A 136 -4.31 11.26 -4.42
CA CYS A 136 -3.78 11.90 -5.62
C CYS A 136 -4.65 11.62 -6.85
N ASP A 137 -4.54 12.49 -7.87
CA ASP A 137 -5.13 12.25 -9.18
C ASP A 137 -4.31 11.22 -10.01
N LYS A 138 -4.76 10.89 -11.22
CA LYS A 138 -4.05 9.97 -12.13
C LYS A 138 -2.69 10.50 -12.63
N TYR A 139 -2.40 11.77 -12.39
CA TYR A 139 -1.11 12.41 -12.63
C TYR A 139 -0.28 12.50 -11.37
N MET A 140 -0.70 11.84 -10.29
CA MET A 140 0.00 11.75 -9.01
C MET A 140 0.20 13.12 -8.35
N ARG A 141 -0.80 13.99 -8.55
CA ARG A 141 -0.88 15.30 -7.91
C ARG A 141 -1.84 15.18 -6.74
N LEU A 142 -1.41 15.63 -5.57
CA LEU A 142 -2.25 15.67 -4.38
C LEU A 142 -3.53 16.47 -4.65
N LYS A 143 -4.69 15.89 -4.32
CA LYS A 143 -5.98 16.57 -4.49
C LYS A 143 -6.15 17.65 -3.43
N ASP A 144 -6.93 18.69 -3.77
CA ASP A 144 -7.09 19.87 -2.93
C ASP A 144 -7.65 19.53 -1.54
N GLU A 145 -8.57 18.57 -1.43
CA GLU A 145 -9.14 18.15 -0.16
C GLU A 145 -8.12 17.58 0.84
N PHE A 146 -6.98 17.07 0.36
CA PHE A 146 -5.94 16.48 1.20
C PHE A 146 -4.81 17.45 1.54
N LYS A 147 -4.65 18.58 0.84
CA LYS A 147 -3.53 19.53 1.05
C LYS A 147 -3.40 20.00 2.50
N SER A 148 -4.52 20.32 3.14
CA SER A 148 -4.54 20.76 4.55
C SER A 148 -3.93 19.75 5.53
N MET A 149 -3.94 18.45 5.21
CA MET A 149 -3.32 17.41 6.03
C MET A 149 -1.78 17.44 5.96
N TYR A 150 -1.21 18.04 4.92
CA TYR A 150 0.23 18.13 4.67
C TYR A 150 0.81 19.50 5.06
N ASP A 151 -0.01 20.55 5.10
CA ASP A 151 0.39 21.90 5.53
C ASP A 151 0.43 22.05 7.06
N SER A 152 0.14 20.99 7.81
CA SER A 152 0.18 20.93 9.27
C SER A 152 1.62 20.65 9.77
N ASN A 153 2.55 21.57 9.48
CA ASN A 153 3.88 21.62 10.10
C ASN A 153 4.12 22.99 10.71
#